data_AF-A0A662S5W7-F1
#
_entry.id   AF-A0A662S5W7-F1
#
_cell.length_a   1.000
_cell.length_b   1.000
_cell.length_c   1.000
_cell.angle_alpha   90.00
_cell.angle_beta   90.00
_cell.angle_gamma   90.00
#
_symmetry.space_group_name_H-M   'P 1'
#
loop_
_entity.id
_entity.type
_entity.pdbx_description
1 polymer ?
#
loop_
_entity_poly.entity_id
_entity_poly.type
_entity_poly.pdbx_seq_one_letter_code
_entity_poly.pdbx_strand_id
1 'polypeptide(L)'
;NLDPNTLYILGPGSTVSKVAARLGIEKTPLGVDVALGKRLVAKDVSARELESIVDRHAGPIKLILTPVGGSGVLLGRGNQQISERVLERLNKSDLIVISHPAKLARLRELRLDIADELRERFRGYLRVVTGYREETLIRVL
;
A
#
# COMPACT_ATOMS: atom_id res chain seq x y z
N ASN A 1 -9.64 -11.21 -6.75
CA ASN A 1 -8.55 -11.99 -7.36
C ASN A 1 -7.43 -11.05 -7.78
N LEU A 2 -6.18 -11.50 -7.74
CA LEU A 2 -5.04 -10.74 -8.24
C LEU A 2 -4.94 -10.95 -9.75
N ASP A 3 -4.75 -9.86 -10.48
CA ASP A 3 -4.50 -9.88 -11.92
C ASP A 3 -3.05 -10.36 -12.19
N PRO A 4 -2.85 -11.33 -13.09
CA PRO A 4 -1.54 -11.95 -13.29
C PRO A 4 -0.47 -11.01 -13.87
N ASN A 5 -0.88 -9.91 -14.51
CA ASN A 5 0.02 -8.94 -15.15
C ASN A 5 0.24 -7.68 -14.30
N THR A 6 -0.38 -7.62 -13.13
CA THR A 6 -0.29 -6.48 -12.22
C THR A 6 0.81 -6.70 -11.19
N LEU A 7 1.65 -5.67 -11.03
CA LEU A 7 2.68 -5.61 -10.01
C LEU A 7 2.07 -5.09 -8.70
N TYR A 8 2.01 -5.94 -7.68
CA TYR A 8 1.51 -5.63 -6.35
C TYR A 8 2.67 -5.34 -5.40
N ILE A 9 2.76 -4.11 -4.93
CA ILE A 9 3.67 -3.68 -3.87
C ILE A 9 2.95 -3.90 -2.55
N LEU A 10 3.50 -4.77 -1.69
CA LEU A 10 2.94 -5.15 -0.41
C LEU A 10 3.65 -4.40 0.71
N GLY A 11 3.06 -3.31 1.17
CA GLY A 11 3.57 -2.51 2.28
C GLY A 11 3.66 -3.28 3.59
N PRO A 12 4.34 -2.72 4.60
CA PRO A 12 4.54 -3.38 5.88
C PRO A 12 3.24 -3.48 6.69
N GLY A 13 3.24 -4.37 7.67
CA GLY A 13 2.19 -4.49 8.69
C GLY A 13 1.43 -5.81 8.66
N SER A 14 0.99 -6.22 9.85
CA SER A 14 0.33 -7.51 10.08
C SER A 14 -0.99 -7.68 9.30
N THR A 15 -1.70 -6.59 9.03
CA THR A 15 -2.91 -6.63 8.20
C THR A 15 -2.57 -7.02 6.76
N VAL A 16 -1.52 -6.46 6.18
CA VAL A 16 -1.03 -6.81 4.84
C VAL A 16 -0.50 -8.23 4.81
N SER A 17 0.28 -8.65 5.83
CA SER A 17 0.76 -10.04 5.92
C SER A 17 -0.36 -11.07 5.97
N LYS A 18 -1.43 -10.81 6.73
CA LYS A 18 -2.60 -11.71 6.80
C LYS A 18 -3.32 -11.83 5.46
N VAL A 19 -3.48 -10.71 4.74
CA VAL A 19 -4.07 -10.70 3.39
C VAL A 19 -3.16 -11.45 2.40
N ALA A 20 -1.86 -11.18 2.41
CA ALA A 20 -0.88 -11.87 1.56
C ALA A 20 -0.89 -13.39 1.79
N ALA A 21 -0.87 -13.83 3.05
CA ALA A 21 -0.93 -15.25 3.40
C ALA A 21 -2.20 -15.94 2.85
N ARG A 22 -3.36 -15.25 2.91
CA ARG A 22 -4.61 -15.77 2.36
C ARG A 22 -4.64 -15.81 0.83
N LEU A 23 -3.76 -15.05 0.19
CA LEU A 23 -3.53 -15.09 -1.26
C LEU A 23 -2.44 -16.11 -1.67
N GLY A 24 -1.84 -16.81 -0.70
CA GLY A 24 -0.75 -17.77 -0.91
C GLY A 24 0.63 -17.13 -1.07
N ILE A 25 0.79 -15.88 -0.61
CA ILE A 25 2.05 -15.12 -0.70
C ILE A 25 2.66 -15.02 0.69
N GLU A 26 3.87 -15.56 0.86
CA GLU A 26 4.62 -15.43 2.11
C GLU A 26 5.37 -14.09 2.15
N LYS A 27 4.88 -13.18 3.01
CA LYS A 27 5.38 -11.81 3.11
C LYS A 27 6.29 -11.58 4.33
N THR A 28 7.32 -10.76 4.19
CA THR A 28 8.07 -10.16 5.30
C THR A 28 7.19 -9.18 6.10
N PRO A 29 6.93 -9.41 7.40
CA PRO A 29 5.93 -8.64 8.15
C PRO A 29 6.16 -7.14 8.21
N LEU A 30 7.41 -6.70 8.38
CA LEU A 30 7.79 -5.28 8.47
C LEU A 30 8.51 -4.77 7.21
N GLY A 31 8.70 -5.63 6.22
CA GLY A 31 9.34 -5.28 4.96
C GLY A 31 8.37 -4.76 3.91
N VAL A 32 8.91 -4.34 2.77
CA VAL A 32 8.14 -4.12 1.54
C VAL A 32 8.48 -5.26 0.58
N ASP A 33 7.44 -5.94 0.10
CA ASP A 33 7.60 -7.07 -0.82
C ASP A 33 6.90 -6.74 -2.14
N VAL A 34 7.29 -7.43 -3.22
CA VAL A 34 6.70 -7.22 -4.54
C VAL A 34 6.25 -8.55 -5.13
N ALA A 35 5.01 -8.59 -5.62
CA ALA A 35 4.44 -9.74 -6.31
C ALA A 35 3.96 -9.36 -7.71
N LEU A 36 4.11 -10.25 -8.67
CA LEU A 36 3.46 -10.17 -9.99
C LEU A 36 2.31 -11.16 -10.01
N GLY A 37 1.08 -10.67 -9.99
CA GLY A 37 -0.08 -11.50 -9.67
C GLY A 37 0.09 -12.18 -8.30
N LYS A 38 0.07 -13.51 -8.27
CA LYS A 38 0.28 -14.31 -7.04
C LYS A 38 1.73 -14.74 -6.81
N ARG A 39 2.65 -14.41 -7.71
CA ARG A 39 4.05 -14.84 -7.61
C ARG A 39 4.87 -13.76 -6.93
N LEU A 40 5.46 -14.07 -5.79
CA LEU A 40 6.44 -13.20 -5.15
C LEU A 40 7.67 -13.07 -6.08
N VAL A 41 8.06 -11.84 -6.39
CA VAL A 41 9.19 -11.54 -7.29
C VAL A 41 10.34 -10.83 -6.58
N ALA A 42 10.06 -10.17 -5.45
CA ALA A 42 11.08 -9.61 -4.57
C ALA A 42 10.56 -9.55 -3.12
N LYS A 43 11.45 -9.70 -2.15
CA LYS A 43 11.13 -9.77 -0.71
C LYS A 43 12.03 -8.79 0.04
N ASP A 44 11.45 -8.04 0.96
CA ASP A 44 12.10 -7.04 1.82
C ASP A 44 13.02 -6.06 1.05
N VAL A 45 12.46 -5.45 -0.01
CA VAL A 45 13.22 -4.58 -0.90
C VAL A 45 13.55 -3.24 -0.24
N SER A 46 14.73 -2.72 -0.56
CA SER A 46 15.10 -1.32 -0.34
C SER A 46 14.36 -0.36 -1.29
N ALA A 47 14.45 0.94 -1.03
CA ALA A 47 13.88 1.97 -1.91
C ALA A 47 14.41 1.86 -3.35
N ARG A 48 15.75 1.73 -3.49
CA ARG A 48 16.42 1.66 -4.80
C ARG A 48 16.03 0.42 -5.59
N GLU A 49 15.87 -0.72 -4.91
CA GLU A 49 15.40 -1.95 -5.55
C GLU A 49 13.95 -1.82 -6.00
N LEU A 50 13.09 -1.25 -5.17
CA LEU A 50 11.68 -1.03 -5.52
C LEU A 50 11.55 -0.10 -6.73
N GLU A 51 12.27 1.02 -6.74
CA GLU A 51 12.33 1.94 -7.88
C GLU A 51 12.74 1.22 -9.16
N SER A 52 13.81 0.41 -9.10
CA SER A 52 14.31 -0.33 -10.26
C SER A 52 13.31 -1.37 -10.78
N ILE A 53 12.55 -2.02 -9.89
CA ILE A 53 11.51 -2.97 -10.28
C ILE A 53 10.35 -2.24 -10.95
N VAL A 54 9.90 -1.13 -10.36
CA VAL A 54 8.80 -0.30 -10.87
C VAL A 54 9.15 0.31 -12.23
N ASP A 55 10.37 0.83 -12.40
CA ASP A 55 10.84 1.43 -13.66
C ASP A 55 10.92 0.41 -14.81
N ARG A 56 11.19 -0.86 -14.51
CA ARG A 56 11.24 -1.94 -15.50
C ARG A 56 9.88 -2.56 -15.83
N HIS A 57 8.84 -2.28 -15.04
CA HIS A 57 7.50 -2.82 -15.26
C HIS A 57 6.65 -1.86 -16.09
N ALA A 58 6.15 -2.35 -17.23
CA ALA A 58 5.29 -1.58 -18.14
C ALA A 58 3.79 -1.78 -17.86
N GLY A 59 3.41 -2.76 -17.05
CA GLY A 59 2.01 -3.07 -16.74
C GLY A 59 1.43 -2.25 -15.57
N PRO A 60 0.20 -2.58 -15.14
CA PRO A 60 -0.42 -1.94 -13.99
C PRO A 60 0.36 -2.20 -12.71
N ILE A 61 0.35 -1.22 -11.81
CA ILE A 61 0.97 -1.29 -10.48
C ILE A 61 -0.10 -0.98 -9.45
N LYS A 62 -0.14 -1.77 -8.37
CA LYS A 62 -1.03 -1.55 -7.22
C LYS A 62 -0.20 -1.56 -5.95
N LEU A 63 -0.53 -0.64 -5.05
CA LEU A 63 0.13 -0.50 -3.76
C LEU A 63 -0.84 -0.87 -2.65
N ILE A 64 -0.54 -1.96 -1.93
CA ILE A 64 -1.34 -2.46 -0.81
C ILE A 64 -0.73 -1.97 0.50
N LEU A 65 -1.51 -1.22 1.28
CA LEU A 65 -1.07 -0.62 2.54
C LEU A 65 -2.11 -0.80 3.64
N THR A 66 -1.65 -0.67 4.88
CA THR A 66 -2.50 -0.49 6.06
C THR A 66 -2.09 0.79 6.77
N PRO A 67 -3.04 1.58 7.32
CA PRO A 67 -2.68 2.69 8.17
C PRO A 67 -2.03 2.20 9.47
N VAL A 68 -1.10 3.00 9.97
CA VAL A 68 -0.54 2.84 11.32
C VAL A 68 -1.64 3.15 12.34
N GLY A 69 -1.83 2.24 13.30
CA GLY A 69 -2.86 2.39 14.32
C GLY A 69 -2.65 3.64 15.19
N GLY A 70 -3.72 4.34 15.52
CA GLY A 70 -3.67 5.55 16.36
C GLY A 70 -3.32 6.83 15.58
N SER A 71 -2.24 6.84 14.80
CA SER A 71 -1.81 8.03 14.05
C SER A 71 -2.52 8.21 12.70
N GLY A 72 -2.95 7.12 12.07
CA GLY A 72 -3.56 7.14 10.74
C GLY A 72 -2.58 7.38 9.60
N VAL A 73 -1.26 7.38 9.87
CA VAL A 73 -0.24 7.54 8.83
C VAL A 73 -0.28 6.33 7.88
N LEU A 74 -0.38 6.59 6.58
CA LEU A 74 -0.46 5.59 5.52
C LEU A 74 0.85 5.48 4.72
N LEU A 75 1.50 6.61 4.45
CA LEU A 75 2.78 6.72 3.74
C LEU A 75 3.74 7.56 4.58
N GLY A 76 5.04 7.23 4.56
CA GLY A 76 6.09 7.99 5.24
C GLY A 76 7.11 7.11 5.97
N ARG A 77 7.40 7.45 7.22
CA ARG A 77 8.52 6.85 7.99
C ARG A 77 8.41 5.34 8.20
N GLY A 78 7.20 4.78 8.22
CA GLY A 78 6.99 3.35 8.43
C GLY A 78 7.21 2.50 7.18
N ASN A 79 7.37 3.13 6.01
CA ASN A 79 7.46 2.47 4.71
C ASN A 79 8.29 3.30 3.72
N GLN A 80 9.43 3.80 4.18
CA GLN A 80 10.32 4.71 3.42
C GLN A 80 10.85 4.11 2.11
N GLN A 81 10.76 2.78 1.94
CA GLN A 81 11.09 2.12 0.68
C GLN A 81 10.13 2.52 -0.45
N ILE A 82 8.92 2.99 -0.12
CA ILE A 82 7.96 3.56 -1.08
C ILE A 82 8.33 5.03 -1.29
N SER A 83 9.33 5.26 -2.14
CA SER A 83 9.83 6.59 -2.45
C SER A 83 8.86 7.42 -3.29
N GLU A 84 9.12 8.71 -3.39
CA GLU A 84 8.34 9.62 -4.24
C GLU A 84 8.36 9.19 -5.70
N ARG A 85 9.50 8.71 -6.21
CA ARG A 85 9.64 8.14 -7.56
C ARG A 85 8.70 6.95 -7.79
N VAL A 86 8.52 6.09 -6.78
CA VAL A 86 7.56 4.98 -6.86
C VAL A 86 6.13 5.51 -6.85
N LEU A 87 5.82 6.48 -5.99
CA LEU A 87 4.50 7.09 -5.87
C LEU A 87 4.11 7.90 -7.13
N GLU A 88 5.08 8.46 -7.86
CA GLU A 88 4.84 9.15 -9.12
C GLU A 88 4.21 8.26 -10.18
N ARG A 89 4.51 6.96 -10.15
CA ARG A 89 3.94 5.92 -11.04
C ARG A 89 2.54 5.47 -10.63
N LEU A 90 2.00 5.99 -9.54
CA LEU A 90 0.73 5.59 -8.97
C LEU A 90 -0.28 6.74 -9.00
N ASN A 91 -1.55 6.38 -9.18
CA ASN A 91 -2.69 7.24 -8.95
C ASN A 91 -3.40 6.81 -7.68
N LYS A 92 -4.31 7.65 -7.19
CA LYS A 92 -5.15 7.36 -6.02
C LYS A 92 -5.89 6.02 -6.13
N SER A 93 -6.35 5.65 -7.33
CA SER A 93 -7.03 4.37 -7.62
C SER A 93 -6.11 3.14 -7.60
N ASP A 94 -4.80 3.35 -7.49
CA ASP A 94 -3.80 2.29 -7.41
C ASP A 94 -3.48 1.91 -5.97
N LEU A 95 -3.94 2.72 -5.01
CA LEU A 95 -3.80 2.45 -3.58
C LEU A 95 -4.95 1.55 -3.13
N ILE A 96 -4.59 0.36 -2.67
CA ILE A 96 -5.51 -0.58 -2.02
C ILE A 96 -5.22 -0.51 -0.52
N VAL A 97 -6.02 0.28 0.19
CA VAL A 97 -5.87 0.43 1.63
C VAL A 97 -6.73 -0.62 2.33
N ILE A 98 -6.13 -1.40 3.22
CA ILE A 98 -6.79 -2.42 4.02
C ILE A 98 -6.61 -2.09 5.50
N SER A 99 -7.65 -2.30 6.31
CA SER A 99 -7.54 -2.05 7.75
C SER A 99 -8.57 -2.86 8.52
N HIS A 100 -8.32 -3.08 9.81
CA HIS A 100 -9.35 -3.63 10.69
C HIS A 100 -10.37 -2.53 11.03
N PRO A 101 -11.70 -2.81 11.06
CA PRO A 101 -12.71 -1.79 11.38
C PRO A 101 -12.40 -1.03 12.67
N ALA A 102 -11.98 -1.75 13.72
CA ALA A 102 -11.58 -1.18 15.01
C ALA A 102 -10.40 -0.18 14.93
N LYS A 103 -9.46 -0.33 13.97
CA LYS A 103 -8.41 0.66 13.75
C LYS A 103 -8.99 1.94 13.12
N LEU A 104 -9.84 1.80 12.10
CA LEU A 104 -10.43 2.95 11.40
C LEU A 104 -11.41 3.73 12.28
N ALA A 105 -12.18 3.06 13.13
CA ALA A 105 -13.15 3.71 14.01
C ALA A 105 -12.54 4.77 14.94
N ARG A 106 -11.21 4.72 15.15
CA ARG A 106 -10.46 5.66 15.98
C ARG A 106 -9.76 6.75 15.17
N LEU A 107 -9.80 6.68 13.84
CA LEU A 107 -9.13 7.60 12.94
C LEU A 107 -10.14 8.56 12.34
N ARG A 108 -9.83 9.86 12.40
CA ARG A 108 -10.60 10.89 11.67
C ARG A 108 -10.19 11.00 10.20
N GLU A 109 -8.94 10.68 9.92
CA GLU A 109 -8.31 10.87 8.62
C GLU A 109 -7.08 9.95 8.47
N LEU A 110 -6.65 9.80 7.22
CA LEU A 110 -5.38 9.22 6.86
C LEU A 110 -4.37 10.34 6.56
N ARG A 111 -3.13 10.14 7.00
CA ARG A 111 -2.04 11.10 6.85
C ARG A 111 -0.95 10.53 5.94
N LEU A 112 -0.40 11.35 5.06
CA LEU A 112 0.73 10.98 4.21
C LEU A 112 1.94 11.79 4.66
N ASP A 113 3.02 11.21 5.16
CA ASP A 113 4.23 11.98 5.50
C ASP A 113 5.20 11.97 4.30
N ILE A 114 4.79 12.63 3.22
CA ILE A 114 5.50 12.77 1.92
C ILE A 114 5.49 14.24 1.46
N ALA A 115 6.26 14.60 0.42
CA ALA A 115 6.26 15.94 -0.15
C ALA A 115 4.86 16.45 -0.54
N ASP A 116 4.67 17.75 -0.39
CA ASP A 116 3.40 18.45 -0.45
C ASP A 116 2.77 18.33 -1.86
N GLU A 117 3.58 18.47 -2.91
CA GLU A 117 3.16 18.38 -4.30
C GLU A 117 2.60 16.99 -4.62
N LEU A 118 3.25 15.95 -4.10
CA LEU A 118 2.84 14.57 -4.29
C LEU A 118 1.61 14.24 -3.45
N ARG A 119 1.55 14.74 -2.21
CA ARG A 119 0.41 14.59 -1.31
C ARG A 119 -0.88 15.07 -1.95
N GLU A 120 -0.88 16.23 -2.61
CA GLU A 120 -2.06 16.79 -3.29
C GLU A 120 -2.72 15.80 -4.27
N ARG A 121 -1.94 14.97 -4.98
CA ARG A 121 -2.48 13.92 -5.88
C ARG A 121 -3.33 12.87 -5.16
N PHE A 122 -3.05 12.65 -3.88
CA PHE A 122 -3.68 11.63 -3.04
C PHE A 122 -4.74 12.19 -2.07
N ARG A 123 -4.89 13.51 -1.95
CA ARG A 123 -5.88 14.17 -1.06
C ARG A 123 -7.33 13.90 -1.45
N GLY A 124 -8.25 14.05 -0.51
CA GLY A 124 -9.68 13.82 -0.72
C GLY A 124 -10.14 12.62 0.07
N TYR A 125 -10.76 11.63 -0.58
CA TYR A 125 -11.25 10.42 0.09
C TYR A 125 -10.65 9.16 -0.53
N LEU A 126 -10.29 8.20 0.32
CA LEU A 126 -9.88 6.86 -0.07
C LEU A 126 -10.89 5.84 0.46
N ARG A 127 -11.13 4.80 -0.35
CA ARG A 127 -11.87 3.62 0.07
C ARG A 127 -10.90 2.70 0.82
N VAL A 128 -11.21 2.38 2.07
CA VAL A 128 -10.47 1.41 2.87
C VAL A 128 -11.30 0.16 2.99
N VAL A 129 -10.74 -0.97 2.55
CA VAL A 129 -11.35 -2.28 2.69
C VAL A 129 -11.24 -2.73 4.15
N THR A 130 -12.38 -2.98 4.77
CA THR A 130 -12.49 -3.34 6.20
C THR A 130 -12.96 -4.76 6.44
N GLY A 131 -13.55 -5.39 5.44
CA GLY A 131 -14.13 -6.73 5.53
C GLY A 131 -14.49 -7.29 4.16
N TYR A 132 -15.15 -8.44 4.15
CA TYR A 132 -15.64 -9.02 2.89
C TYR A 132 -16.78 -8.17 2.34
N ARG A 133 -16.54 -7.50 1.20
CA ARG A 133 -17.48 -6.53 0.58
C ARG A 133 -17.83 -5.34 1.48
N GLU A 134 -16.99 -5.05 2.47
CA GLU A 134 -17.15 -3.89 3.35
C GLU A 134 -16.01 -2.90 3.14
N GLU A 135 -16.38 -1.64 2.97
CA GLU A 135 -15.43 -0.56 2.77
C GLU A 135 -15.88 0.71 3.48
N THR A 136 -14.94 1.47 4.00
CA THR A 136 -15.17 2.78 4.62
C THR A 136 -14.46 3.86 3.82
N LEU A 137 -15.17 4.94 3.50
CA LEU A 137 -14.55 6.16 2.97
C LEU A 137 -13.91 6.94 4.12
N ILE A 138 -12.63 7.28 3.97
CA ILE A 138 -11.90 8.09 4.95
C ILE A 138 -11.17 9.22 4.23
N ARG A 139 -11.13 10.39 4.87
CA ARG A 139 -10.44 11.56 4.34
C ARG A 139 -8.92 11.33 4.35
N VAL A 140 -8.22 11.81 3.34
CA VAL A 140 -6.75 11.88 3.25
C VAL A 140 -6.33 13.34 3.29
N LEU A 141 -5.37 13.67 4.15
CA LEU A 141 -4.80 15.00 4.30
C LEU A 141 -3.48 15.22 3.57
#